data_AF-A0A4Q2J7T6-F1
#
_entry.id   AF-A0A4Q2J7T6-F1
#
_cell.length_a   1.000
_cell.length_b   1.000
_cell.length_c   1.000
_cell.angle_alpha   90.00
_cell.angle_beta   90.00
_cell.angle_gamma   90.00
#
_symmetry.space_group_name_H-M   'P 1'
#
loop_
_entity.id
_entity.type
_entity.pdbx_description
1 polymer ?
#
loop_
_entity_poly.entity_id
_entity_poly.type
_entity_poly.pdbx_seq_one_letter_code
_entity_poly.pdbx_strand_id
1 'polypeptide(L)'
;TALDSPTVDAAVLQALRAGDPRQLAAALHNDLQSAAIGLAGRLAQVIDLGEQNGALAGLVSGSGPTVAFLVDDADGALELQVALSAAGLTALHVHGPVHGARVLPF
;
A
#
# COMPACT_ATOMS: atom_id res chain seq x y z
N THR A 1 -26.54 -15.19 10.85
CA THR A 1 -26.36 -15.02 9.40
C THR A 1 -25.05 -15.65 9.04
N ALA A 2 -25.02 -16.64 8.14
CA ALA A 2 -23.76 -17.26 7.73
C ALA A 2 -22.90 -16.15 7.10
N LEU A 3 -21.71 -15.94 7.63
CA LEU A 3 -20.74 -15.02 7.05
C LEU A 3 -20.32 -15.64 5.71
N ASP A 4 -20.54 -14.92 4.61
CA ASP A 4 -20.02 -15.32 3.31
C ASP A 4 -18.50 -15.52 3.41
N SER A 5 -17.98 -16.49 2.66
CA SER A 5 -16.54 -16.73 2.64
C SER A 5 -15.82 -15.51 2.04
N PRO A 6 -14.67 -15.10 2.59
CA PRO A 6 -13.92 -13.97 2.06
C PRO A 6 -13.56 -14.26 0.60
N THR A 7 -13.89 -13.32 -0.27
CA THR A 7 -13.55 -13.38 -1.69
C THR A 7 -12.38 -12.45 -1.98
N VAL A 8 -11.55 -12.82 -2.94
CA VAL A 8 -10.44 -11.99 -3.42
C VAL A 8 -10.74 -11.66 -4.87
N ASP A 9 -10.57 -10.39 -5.25
CA ASP A 9 -10.74 -9.95 -6.62
C ASP A 9 -9.76 -10.69 -7.55
N ALA A 10 -10.30 -11.24 -8.65
CA ALA A 10 -9.51 -11.96 -9.65
C ALA A 10 -8.43 -11.06 -10.27
N ALA A 11 -8.68 -9.75 -10.40
CA ALA A 11 -7.70 -8.79 -10.93
C ALA A 11 -6.46 -8.69 -10.04
N VAL A 12 -6.63 -8.67 -8.71
CA VAL A 12 -5.52 -8.66 -7.74
C VAL A 12 -4.69 -9.94 -7.88
N LEU A 13 -5.35 -11.11 -7.91
CA LEU A 13 -4.66 -12.39 -8.07
C LEU A 13 -3.92 -12.49 -9.40
N GLN A 14 -4.48 -11.95 -10.48
CA GLN A 14 -3.84 -11.93 -11.79
C GLN A 14 -2.60 -11.05 -11.80
N ALA A 15 -2.69 -9.83 -11.25
CA ALA A 15 -1.57 -8.90 -11.16
C ALA A 15 -0.41 -9.46 -10.32
N LEU A 16 -0.73 -10.06 -9.16
CA LEU A 16 0.27 -10.70 -8.30
C LEU A 16 0.96 -11.88 -8.98
N ARG A 17 0.23 -12.71 -9.74
CA ARG A 17 0.83 -13.81 -10.50
C ARG A 17 1.71 -13.33 -11.64
N ALA A 18 1.34 -12.22 -12.29
CA ALA A 18 2.13 -11.61 -13.34
C ALA A 18 3.38 -10.89 -12.81
N GLY A 19 3.39 -10.50 -11.53
CA GLY A 19 4.43 -9.64 -10.97
C GLY A 19 4.40 -8.24 -11.55
N ASP A 20 3.21 -7.76 -11.96
CA ASP A 20 3.04 -6.45 -12.60
C ASP A 20 2.53 -5.43 -11.57
N PRO A 21 3.40 -4.50 -11.09
CA PRO A 21 3.02 -3.53 -10.07
C PRO A 21 2.01 -2.50 -10.60
N ARG A 22 1.99 -2.21 -11.90
CA ARG A 22 1.06 -1.25 -12.51
C ARG A 22 -0.32 -1.87 -12.65
N GLN A 23 -0.39 -3.14 -13.05
CA GLN A 23 -1.65 -3.89 -13.03
C GLN A 23 -2.18 -4.03 -11.60
N LEU A 24 -1.29 -4.25 -10.62
CA LEU A 24 -1.69 -4.35 -9.21
C LEU A 24 -2.22 -3.02 -8.69
N ALA A 25 -1.57 -1.90 -9.02
CA ALA A 25 -2.00 -0.56 -8.62
C ALA A 25 -3.45 -0.26 -9.01
N ALA A 26 -3.86 -0.67 -10.22
CA ALA A 26 -5.23 -0.50 -10.69
C ALA A 26 -6.27 -1.37 -9.96
N ALA A 27 -5.84 -2.43 -9.29
CA ALA A 27 -6.71 -3.37 -8.58
C ALA A 27 -6.68 -3.20 -7.05
N LEU A 28 -5.85 -2.29 -6.51
CA LEU A 28 -5.76 -2.05 -5.09
C LEU A 28 -7.04 -1.41 -4.55
N HIS A 29 -7.61 -2.01 -3.50
CA HIS A 29 -8.81 -1.51 -2.87
C HIS A 29 -8.80 -1.80 -1.36
N ASN A 30 -9.34 -0.85 -0.60
CA ASN A 30 -9.68 -1.01 0.81
C ASN A 30 -11.04 -0.38 1.06
N ASP A 31 -12.02 -1.20 1.44
CA ASP A 31 -13.39 -0.78 1.72
C ASP A 31 -13.48 0.13 2.96
N LEU A 32 -12.54 -0.01 3.91
CA LEU A 32 -12.44 0.84 5.10
C LEU A 32 -11.83 2.22 4.82
N GLN A 33 -11.22 2.44 3.64
CA GLN A 33 -10.47 3.66 3.35
C GLN A 33 -11.32 4.93 3.49
N SER A 34 -12.56 4.92 2.97
CA SER A 34 -13.46 6.07 3.08
C SER A 34 -13.77 6.42 4.53
N ALA A 35 -13.98 5.40 5.39
CA ALA A 35 -14.23 5.61 6.80
C ALA A 35 -12.98 6.12 7.53
N ALA A 36 -11.80 5.56 7.22
CA ALA A 36 -10.53 5.99 7.79
C ALA A 36 -10.22 7.46 7.43
N ILE A 37 -10.40 7.86 6.17
CA ILE A 37 -10.24 9.26 5.73
C ILE A 37 -11.27 10.17 6.41
N GLY A 38 -12.52 9.72 6.54
CA GLY A 38 -13.57 10.48 7.25
C GLY A 38 -13.21 10.79 8.70
N LEU A 39 -12.54 9.85 9.39
CA LEU A 39 -12.06 10.03 10.77
C LEU A 39 -10.74 10.81 10.84
N ALA A 40 -9.89 10.71 9.82
CA ALA A 40 -8.57 11.33 9.76
C ALA A 40 -8.28 11.88 8.36
N GLY A 41 -8.81 13.07 8.05
CA GLY A 41 -8.73 13.69 6.71
C GLY A 41 -7.29 13.89 6.18
N ARG A 42 -6.28 13.94 7.06
CA ARG A 42 -4.87 13.99 6.66
C ARG A 42 -4.43 12.75 5.86
N LEU A 43 -5.10 11.60 6.01
CA LEU A 43 -4.78 10.41 5.25
C LEU A 43 -4.93 10.60 3.73
N ALA A 44 -5.96 11.33 3.29
CA ALA A 44 -6.14 11.67 1.88
C ALA A 44 -4.96 12.53 1.36
N GLN A 45 -4.54 13.54 2.14
CA GLN A 45 -3.41 14.40 1.78
C GLN A 45 -2.09 13.61 1.66
N VAL A 46 -1.89 12.60 2.51
CA VAL A 46 -0.70 11.74 2.45
C VAL A 46 -0.75 10.86 1.20
N ILE A 47 -1.90 10.27 0.87
CA ILE A 47 -2.09 9.49 -0.35
C ILE A 47 -1.79 10.34 -1.59
N ASP A 48 -2.43 11.51 -1.69
CA ASP A 48 -2.25 12.45 -2.79
C ASP A 48 -0.77 12.86 -2.94
N LEU A 49 -0.10 13.14 -1.82
CA LEU A 49 1.32 13.49 -1.81
C LEU A 49 2.20 12.35 -2.34
N GLY A 50 1.94 11.11 -1.92
CA GLY A 50 2.74 9.97 -2.39
C GLY A 50 2.55 9.71 -3.88
N GLU A 51 1.32 9.80 -4.39
CA GLU A 51 1.03 9.64 -5.82
C GLU A 51 1.66 10.76 -6.67
N GLN A 52 1.67 12.01 -6.17
CA GLN A 52 2.38 13.12 -6.81
C GLN A 52 3.90 12.94 -6.84
N ASN A 53 4.46 12.11 -5.95
CA ASN A 53 5.89 11.84 -5.86
C ASN A 53 6.27 10.44 -6.39
N GLY A 54 5.46 9.87 -7.28
CA GLY A 54 5.84 8.68 -8.06
C GLY A 54 5.33 7.35 -7.53
N ALA A 55 4.51 7.32 -6.47
CA ALA A 55 3.75 6.13 -6.15
C ALA A 55 2.77 5.78 -7.28
N LEU A 56 2.71 4.50 -7.67
CA LEU A 56 1.74 4.00 -8.63
C LEU A 56 0.32 4.01 -8.06
N ALA A 57 0.19 3.78 -6.76
CA ALA A 57 -1.04 3.91 -5.99
C ALA A 57 -0.72 4.03 -4.49
N GLY A 58 -1.52 4.81 -3.77
CA GLY A 58 -1.55 4.82 -2.30
C GLY A 58 -2.86 4.26 -1.75
N LEU A 59 -2.80 3.45 -0.70
CA LEU A 59 -3.99 3.05 0.05
C LEU A 59 -3.78 3.09 1.56
N VAL A 60 -4.85 3.30 2.31
CA VAL A 60 -4.85 3.02 3.75
C VAL A 60 -4.77 1.51 3.94
N SER A 61 -3.83 1.02 4.74
CA SER A 61 -3.72 -0.41 5.08
C SER A 61 -4.64 -0.73 6.26
N GLY A 62 -5.60 -1.64 6.05
CA GLY A 62 -6.61 -1.99 7.04
C GLY A 62 -7.43 -0.77 7.48
N SER A 63 -7.57 -0.56 8.80
CA SER A 63 -8.25 0.60 9.36
C SER A 63 -7.39 1.87 9.44
N GLY A 64 -6.12 1.81 9.00
CA GLY A 64 -5.15 2.87 9.21
C GLY A 64 -4.53 2.88 10.62
N PRO A 65 -3.63 3.82 10.92
CA PRO A 65 -3.28 5.01 10.11
C PRO A 65 -2.21 4.77 9.05
N THR A 66 -1.71 3.53 8.91
CA THR A 66 -0.69 3.21 7.91
C THR A 66 -1.22 3.46 6.50
N VAL A 67 -0.49 4.26 5.72
CA VAL A 67 -0.66 4.37 4.28
C VAL A 67 0.44 3.55 3.61
N ALA A 68 0.04 2.62 2.75
CA ALA A 68 0.94 1.81 1.94
C ALA A 68 0.98 2.39 0.52
N PHE A 69 2.19 2.59 0.00
CA PHE A 69 2.42 3.02 -1.37
C PHE A 69 3.03 1.88 -2.17
N LEU A 70 2.45 1.60 -3.33
CA LEU A 70 3.04 0.74 -4.34
C LEU A 70 3.87 1.58 -5.31
N VAL A 71 5.07 1.13 -5.63
CA VAL A 71 6.01 1.77 -6.55
C VAL A 71 6.49 0.75 -7.58
N ASP A 72 7.09 1.24 -8.67
CA ASP A 72 7.53 0.38 -9.78
C ASP A 72 8.70 -0.54 -9.36
N ASP A 73 9.64 0.01 -8.59
CA ASP A 73 10.86 -0.67 -8.19
C ASP A 73 11.49 -0.10 -6.90
N ALA A 74 12.66 -0.63 -6.53
CA ALA A 74 13.38 -0.26 -5.32
C ALA A 74 13.96 1.18 -5.36
N ASP A 75 14.29 1.70 -6.54
CA ASP A 75 14.81 3.06 -6.70
C ASP A 75 13.66 4.06 -6.48
N GLY A 76 12.50 3.81 -7.10
CA GLY A 76 11.28 4.58 -6.86
C GLY A 76 10.82 4.53 -5.39
N ALA A 77 11.01 3.41 -4.70
CA ALA A 77 10.72 3.30 -3.27
C ALA A 77 11.60 4.24 -2.43
N LEU A 78 12.89 4.33 -2.76
CA LEU A 78 13.85 5.19 -2.07
C LEU A 78 13.55 6.68 -2.35
N GLU A 79 13.29 7.04 -3.60
CA GLU A 79 12.92 8.40 -3.99
C GLU A 79 11.66 8.87 -3.27
N LEU A 80 10.62 8.03 -3.25
CA LEU A 80 9.39 8.31 -2.54
C LEU A 80 9.61 8.45 -1.03
N GLN A 81 10.43 7.58 -0.43
CA GLN A 81 10.77 7.67 0.99
C GLN A 81 11.43 9.02 1.32
N VAL A 82 12.35 9.49 0.46
CA VAL A 82 13.00 10.80 0.62
C VAL A 82 11.98 11.94 0.51
N ALA A 83 11.10 11.91 -0.50
CA ALA A 83 10.08 12.94 -0.69
C ALA A 83 9.11 13.06 0.50
N LEU A 84 8.62 11.92 1.00
CA LEU A 84 7.74 11.88 2.17
C LEU A 84 8.46 12.33 3.44
N SER A 85 9.72 11.95 3.61
CA SER A 85 10.55 12.37 4.75
C SER A 85 10.82 13.88 4.73
N ALA A 86 11.08 14.46 3.55
CA ALA A 86 11.23 15.90 3.36
C ALA A 86 9.93 16.67 3.69
N ALA A 87 8.76 16.05 3.48
CA ALA A 87 7.47 16.57 3.91
C ALA A 87 7.16 16.37 5.41
N GLY A 88 8.13 15.84 6.19
CA GLY A 88 8.01 15.61 7.63
C GLY A 88 7.20 14.36 8.01
N LEU A 89 7.03 13.41 7.09
CA LEU A 89 6.36 12.13 7.36
C LEU A 89 7.39 11.04 7.64
N THR A 90 7.10 10.14 8.58
CA THR A 90 7.90 8.93 8.78
C THR A 90 7.54 7.91 7.70
N ALA A 91 8.46 7.67 6.77
CA ALA A 91 8.30 6.69 5.70
C ALA A 91 9.33 5.56 5.81
N LEU A 92 8.90 4.33 5.52
CA LEU A 92 9.73 3.13 5.53
C LEU A 92 9.73 2.51 4.13
N HIS A 93 10.90 2.31 3.56
CA HIS A 93 11.07 1.44 2.39
C HIS A 93 10.96 -0.02 2.85
N VAL A 94 10.03 -0.75 2.23
CA VAL A 94 9.78 -2.18 2.46
C VAL A 94 9.61 -2.92 1.13
N HIS A 95 9.73 -4.25 1.15
CA HIS A 95 9.45 -5.12 0.00
C HIS A 95 8.63 -6.34 0.43
N GLY A 96 7.99 -7.00 -0.53
CA GLY A 96 7.22 -8.23 -0.32
C GLY A 96 6.93 -8.98 -1.62
N PRO A 97 6.43 -10.22 -1.56
CA PRO A 97 6.13 -10.97 -0.33
C PRO A 97 7.41 -11.44 0.39
N VAL A 98 7.32 -11.56 1.71
CA VAL A 98 8.40 -12.12 2.56
C VAL A 98 7.89 -13.33 3.32
N HIS A 99 8.82 -14.11 3.87
CA HIS A 99 8.48 -15.22 4.76
C HIS A 99 7.70 -14.74 5.98
N GLY A 100 6.73 -15.54 6.43
CA GLY A 100 6.04 -15.34 7.70
C GLY A 100 6.93 -15.65 8.91
N ALA A 101 6.29 -15.83 10.08
CA ALA A 101 6.97 -16.14 11.33
C ALA A 101 7.84 -17.40 11.22
N ARG A 102 9.14 -17.26 11.52
CA ARG A 102 10.12 -18.35 11.51
C ARG A 102 11.22 -18.10 12.54
N VAL A 103 11.88 -19.16 12.98
CA VAL A 103 13.08 -19.07 13.82
C VAL A 103 14.25 -18.63 12.94
N LEU A 104 14.98 -17.59 13.37
CA LEU A 104 16.21 -17.17 12.73
C LEU A 104 17.40 -17.89 13.37
N PRO A 105 18.38 -18.35 12.56
CA PRO A 105 19.63 -18.82 13.12
C PRO A 105 20.36 -17.66 13.81
N PHE A 106 20.97 -17.98 14.94
CA PHE A 106 21.82 -17.08 15.74
C PHE A 106 23.23 -16.98 15.17
#